data_AF-A0A7J6XVM6-F1
#
_entry.id   AF-A0A7J6XVM6-F1
#
_cell.length_a   1.000
_cell.length_b   1.000
_cell.length_c   1.000
_cell.angle_alpha   90.00
_cell.angle_beta   90.00
_cell.angle_gamma   90.00
#
_symmetry.space_group_name_H-M   'P 1'
#
loop_
_entity.id
_entity.type
_entity.pdbx_description
1 polymer ?
#
loop_
_entity_poly.entity_id
_entity_poly.type
_entity_poly.pdbx_seq_one_letter_code
_entity_poly.pdbx_strand_id
1 'polypeptide(L)'
;MWSAVGACPHSRHRVRRRATAAVCVALLVLLALVAAAAWMPAVQAVALRLRGGTVDRAITVGHAVDTVLMDGVYITNGVAVVFDVAAMLPGTLRIDLRNCVCDGGAQIYVRGYSDEPASDRSLEVSVSGLSGSYCSLVFVHNLPAHTNVTVRDSTIVTAGPMHYSQLSGLTDAVASPLVLHATSLLQTQLRVSNTVLRSLQVGGSAVYVGGDVDLLSSAVVLDGVLLEASGGPTASAMHVATSSRLSLRSHSVFSVTNVSVVSSGGGFVLGERLAVIDSVLRFVGVEGSVASSLVHCDGGTVDAGGWLDLHDVWAVGEASTVALLSGVTLSGGAVSIARCAATGATIVSGPTITSGVVSVQCNRAGGRVLQSSGDYRMAGLPSVSVVPCDGCAAALACFDGLTASFSDCVCSCRAGGVGEACLPFDVPPARAGGGGRATA
;
A
#
# COMPACT_ATOMS: atom_id res chain seq x y z
N MET A 1 79.88 36.53 -28.28
CA MET A 1 79.34 35.45 -27.43
C MET A 1 78.11 35.96 -26.70
N TRP A 2 76.97 35.28 -26.92
CA TRP A 2 75.77 35.11 -26.05
C TRP A 2 74.92 36.38 -25.71
N SER A 3 73.64 36.47 -26.14
CA SER A 3 72.38 35.94 -25.51
C SER A 3 72.08 36.61 -24.15
N ALA A 4 70.93 37.25 -23.84
CA ALA A 4 69.53 36.96 -24.15
C ALA A 4 68.58 38.17 -23.92
N VAL A 5 67.55 38.25 -24.79
CA VAL A 5 66.10 38.38 -24.51
C VAL A 5 65.57 39.62 -23.76
N GLY A 6 65.00 40.55 -24.54
CA GLY A 6 63.94 41.46 -24.12
C GLY A 6 62.55 40.81 -24.26
N ALA A 7 61.72 40.96 -23.24
CA ALA A 7 60.31 40.60 -23.26
C ALA A 7 59.48 41.69 -23.95
N CYS A 8 58.57 41.31 -24.84
CA CYS A 8 57.49 42.15 -25.38
C CYS A 8 56.16 41.38 -25.33
N PRO A 9 55.03 42.05 -25.04
CA PRO A 9 53.79 41.39 -24.61
C PRO A 9 52.96 40.84 -25.78
N HIS A 10 52.55 39.57 -25.68
CA HIS A 10 51.68 38.91 -26.66
C HIS A 10 50.19 39.29 -26.50
N SER A 11 49.65 39.87 -27.57
CA SER A 11 48.31 39.66 -28.16
C SER A 11 47.08 39.42 -27.26
N ARG A 12 46.40 40.49 -26.85
CA ARG A 12 45.01 40.43 -26.31
C ARG A 12 43.91 40.40 -27.38
N HIS A 13 44.22 40.71 -28.65
CA HIS A 13 43.22 40.81 -29.72
C HIS A 13 42.79 39.47 -30.35
N ARG A 14 43.68 38.46 -30.41
CA ARG A 14 43.34 37.14 -30.98
C ARG A 14 42.42 36.31 -30.06
N VAL A 15 42.53 36.50 -28.74
CA VAL A 15 41.69 35.80 -27.75
C VAL A 15 40.25 36.30 -27.80
N ARG A 16 40.05 37.63 -27.91
CA ARG A 16 38.69 38.21 -28.04
C ARG A 16 37.94 37.75 -29.29
N ARG A 17 38.61 37.66 -30.44
CA ARG A 17 37.97 37.16 -31.69
C ARG A 17 37.60 35.68 -31.63
N ARG A 18 38.39 34.85 -30.94
CA ARG A 18 38.05 33.43 -30.72
C ARG A 18 36.89 33.27 -29.74
N ALA A 19 36.84 34.09 -28.68
CA ALA A 19 35.73 34.09 -27.74
C ALA A 19 34.41 34.52 -28.42
N THR A 20 34.41 35.57 -29.25
CA THR A 20 33.21 35.98 -29.99
C THR A 20 32.75 34.93 -30.99
N ALA A 21 33.68 34.26 -31.68
CA ALA A 21 33.33 33.18 -32.60
C ALA A 21 32.72 31.97 -31.87
N ALA A 22 33.28 31.58 -30.72
CA ALA A 22 32.74 30.49 -29.90
C ALA A 22 31.35 30.82 -29.36
N VAL A 23 31.11 32.07 -28.93
CA VAL A 23 29.80 32.53 -28.47
C VAL A 23 28.78 32.50 -29.61
N CYS A 24 29.13 32.96 -30.81
CA CYS A 24 28.23 32.89 -31.96
C CYS A 24 27.89 31.46 -32.37
N VAL A 25 28.85 30.54 -32.34
CA VAL A 25 28.61 29.12 -32.62
C VAL A 25 27.71 28.49 -31.56
N ALA A 26 27.94 28.78 -30.28
CA ALA A 26 27.07 28.30 -29.21
C ALA A 26 25.63 28.82 -29.36
N LEU A 27 25.46 30.10 -29.74
CA LEU A 27 24.15 30.71 -29.95
C LEU A 27 23.42 30.10 -31.16
N LEU A 28 24.16 29.79 -32.24
CA LEU A 28 23.62 29.11 -33.41
C LEU A 28 23.20 27.68 -33.11
N VAL A 29 23.98 26.94 -32.32
CA VAL A 29 23.61 25.59 -31.86
C VAL A 29 22.35 25.65 -30.98
N LEU A 30 22.26 26.64 -30.09
CA LEU A 30 21.10 26.81 -29.23
C LEU A 30 19.84 27.17 -30.03
N LEU A 31 19.96 28.07 -31.02
CA LEU A 31 18.88 28.40 -31.95
C LEU A 31 18.49 27.20 -32.82
N ALA A 32 19.44 26.39 -33.26
CA ALA A 32 19.17 25.17 -34.03
C ALA A 32 18.47 24.11 -33.17
N LEU A 33 18.80 23.99 -31.88
CA LEU A 33 18.10 23.10 -30.95
C LEU A 33 16.69 23.59 -30.64
N VAL A 34 16.48 24.90 -30.47
CA VAL A 34 15.16 25.50 -30.29
C VAL A 34 14.31 25.33 -31.56
N ALA A 35 14.90 25.53 -32.73
CA ALA A 35 14.23 25.28 -34.00
C ALA A 35 13.92 23.79 -34.17
N ALA A 36 14.83 22.88 -33.86
CA ALA A 36 14.58 21.44 -33.89
C ALA A 36 13.44 21.05 -32.93
N ALA A 37 13.42 21.60 -31.71
CA ALA A 37 12.34 21.39 -30.74
C ALA A 37 10.99 21.96 -31.21
N ALA A 38 10.99 23.11 -31.91
CA ALA A 38 9.79 23.70 -32.49
C ALA A 38 9.27 22.95 -33.73
N TRP A 39 10.11 22.12 -34.35
CA TRP A 39 9.79 21.29 -35.51
C TRP A 39 9.58 19.82 -35.15
N MET A 40 9.72 19.45 -33.87
CA MET A 40 9.21 18.17 -33.39
C MET A 40 7.69 18.20 -33.60
N PRO A 41 7.11 17.26 -34.37
CA PRO A 41 5.66 17.16 -34.42
C PRO A 41 5.19 16.99 -32.97
N ALA A 42 4.29 17.87 -32.53
CA ALA A 42 3.59 17.66 -31.27
C ALA A 42 2.99 16.26 -31.36
N VAL A 43 3.53 15.31 -30.59
CA VAL A 43 2.95 13.97 -30.50
C VAL A 43 1.57 14.19 -29.92
N GLN A 44 0.55 14.16 -30.78
CA GLN A 44 -0.83 14.30 -30.36
C GLN A 44 -1.11 13.12 -29.47
N ALA A 45 -1.32 13.40 -28.18
CA ALA A 45 -1.67 12.37 -27.23
C ALA A 45 -2.99 11.73 -27.69
N VAL A 46 -2.96 10.42 -27.86
CA VAL A 46 -4.12 9.64 -28.29
C VAL A 46 -4.76 9.06 -27.05
N ALA A 47 -6.03 9.41 -26.81
CA ALA A 47 -6.82 8.73 -25.79
C ALA A 47 -7.31 7.38 -26.33
N LEU A 48 -6.93 6.27 -25.69
CA LEU A 48 -7.54 4.97 -25.96
C LEU A 48 -8.91 4.92 -25.28
N ARG A 49 -9.97 4.72 -26.08
CA ARG A 49 -11.33 4.62 -25.57
C ARG A 49 -11.99 3.34 -26.05
N LEU A 50 -12.37 2.46 -25.13
CA LEU A 50 -13.12 1.24 -25.38
C LEU A 50 -14.45 1.33 -24.63
N ARG A 51 -15.56 1.13 -25.34
CA ARG A 51 -16.91 1.13 -24.76
C ARG A 51 -17.64 -0.13 -25.21
N GLY A 52 -18.05 -0.96 -24.27
CA GLY A 52 -18.61 -2.27 -24.56
C GLY A 52 -17.60 -3.20 -25.24
N GLY A 53 -18.12 -4.26 -25.84
CA GLY A 53 -17.33 -5.21 -26.62
C GLY A 53 -16.51 -6.20 -25.78
N THR A 54 -15.76 -7.04 -26.48
CA THR A 54 -14.98 -8.13 -25.89
C THR A 54 -13.52 -7.99 -26.23
N VAL A 55 -12.65 -8.14 -25.23
CA VAL A 55 -11.21 -8.30 -25.36
C VAL A 55 -10.87 -9.77 -25.04
N ASP A 56 -10.64 -10.54 -26.09
CA ASP A 56 -10.29 -11.96 -26.05
C ASP A 56 -8.87 -12.25 -26.55
N ARG A 57 -8.10 -11.18 -26.80
CA ARG A 57 -6.68 -11.21 -27.14
C ARG A 57 -5.91 -10.28 -26.22
N ALA A 58 -4.67 -10.65 -25.91
CA ALA A 58 -3.81 -9.82 -25.08
C ALA A 58 -3.56 -8.46 -25.73
N ILE A 59 -3.63 -7.40 -24.93
CA ILE A 59 -3.37 -6.02 -25.36
C ILE A 59 -2.33 -5.39 -24.44
N THR A 60 -1.43 -4.62 -25.02
CA THR A 60 -0.48 -3.78 -24.29
C THR A 60 -0.68 -2.35 -24.77
N VAL A 61 -1.02 -1.45 -23.84
CA VAL A 61 -1.27 -0.04 -24.05
C VAL A 61 -0.11 0.74 -23.47
N GLY A 62 0.58 1.52 -24.30
CA GLY A 62 1.71 2.33 -23.86
C GLY A 62 1.97 3.48 -24.83
N HIS A 63 2.58 3.18 -25.97
CA HIS A 63 3.06 4.21 -26.90
C HIS A 63 2.00 5.21 -27.35
N ALA A 64 2.33 6.51 -27.24
CA ALA A 64 1.52 7.65 -27.64
C ALA A 64 0.16 7.80 -26.93
N VAL A 65 -0.05 7.08 -25.82
CA VAL A 65 -1.26 7.18 -24.98
C VAL A 65 -0.94 7.92 -23.69
N ASP A 66 -1.78 8.89 -23.32
CA ASP A 66 -1.78 9.54 -21.99
C ASP A 66 -3.00 9.13 -21.16
N THR A 67 -4.08 8.74 -21.84
CA THR A 67 -5.39 8.48 -21.26
C THR A 67 -5.97 7.16 -21.80
N VAL A 68 -6.39 6.29 -20.89
CA VAL A 68 -7.14 5.06 -21.18
C VAL A 68 -8.51 5.16 -20.51
N LEU A 69 -9.57 4.99 -21.29
CA LEU A 69 -10.94 4.87 -20.79
C LEU A 69 -11.55 3.56 -21.29
N MET A 70 -11.89 2.66 -20.37
CA MET A 70 -12.63 1.43 -20.67
C MET A 70 -13.95 1.45 -19.90
N ASP A 71 -15.06 1.30 -20.60
CA ASP A 71 -16.40 1.33 -20.01
C ASP A 71 -17.24 0.16 -20.52
N GLY A 72 -17.67 -0.74 -19.62
CA GLY A 72 -18.49 -1.90 -19.99
C GLY A 72 -17.78 -2.95 -20.84
N VAL A 73 -16.45 -2.99 -20.84
CA VAL A 73 -15.66 -3.94 -21.64
C VAL A 73 -15.62 -5.31 -20.96
N TYR A 74 -15.81 -6.39 -21.73
CA TYR A 74 -15.69 -7.78 -21.28
C TYR A 74 -14.32 -8.38 -21.63
N ILE A 75 -13.52 -8.75 -20.65
CA ILE A 75 -12.16 -9.30 -20.83
C ILE A 75 -12.19 -10.79 -20.48
N THR A 76 -11.73 -11.67 -21.37
CA THR A 76 -11.92 -13.12 -21.21
C THR A 76 -10.76 -13.95 -21.77
N ASN A 77 -10.88 -15.27 -21.77
CA ASN A 77 -9.94 -16.24 -22.34
C ASN A 77 -8.52 -16.15 -21.76
N GLY A 78 -8.40 -15.79 -20.48
CA GLY A 78 -7.12 -15.78 -19.77
C GLY A 78 -6.16 -14.70 -20.25
N VAL A 79 -6.64 -13.69 -20.99
CA VAL A 79 -5.76 -12.69 -21.60
C VAL A 79 -5.26 -11.66 -20.61
N ALA A 80 -4.08 -11.13 -20.92
CA ALA A 80 -3.50 -9.99 -20.19
C ALA A 80 -3.84 -8.68 -20.91
N VAL A 81 -4.42 -7.74 -20.17
CA VAL A 81 -4.55 -6.32 -20.54
C VAL A 81 -3.48 -5.57 -19.76
N VAL A 82 -2.47 -5.03 -20.46
CA VAL A 82 -1.33 -4.37 -19.83
C VAL A 82 -1.36 -2.87 -20.13
N PHE A 83 -1.46 -2.05 -19.10
CA PHE A 83 -1.21 -0.61 -19.17
C PHE A 83 0.25 -0.37 -18.77
N ASP A 84 1.09 -0.19 -19.78
CA ASP A 84 2.52 0.00 -19.64
C ASP A 84 2.86 1.48 -19.42
N VAL A 85 2.74 1.92 -18.17
CA VAL A 85 2.88 3.32 -17.74
C VAL A 85 4.25 3.88 -18.14
N ALA A 86 5.30 3.06 -18.08
CA ALA A 86 6.65 3.47 -18.48
C ALA A 86 6.76 3.82 -19.98
N ALA A 87 5.95 3.17 -20.82
CA ALA A 87 5.89 3.42 -22.27
C ALA A 87 4.86 4.47 -22.69
N MET A 88 4.01 4.92 -21.76
CA MET A 88 3.05 6.01 -21.98
C MET A 88 3.75 7.37 -22.10
N LEU A 89 3.00 8.35 -22.61
CA LEU A 89 3.53 9.71 -22.80
C LEU A 89 3.99 10.33 -21.47
N PRO A 90 4.98 11.23 -21.49
CA PRO A 90 5.35 11.99 -20.29
C PRO A 90 4.19 12.87 -19.80
N GLY A 91 4.14 13.11 -18.49
CA GLY A 91 3.18 14.02 -17.84
C GLY A 91 2.18 13.29 -16.95
N THR A 92 0.97 13.85 -16.87
CA THR A 92 -0.13 13.30 -16.07
C THR A 92 -0.87 12.23 -16.85
N LEU A 93 -0.77 10.98 -16.39
CA LEU A 93 -1.38 9.81 -16.99
C LEU A 93 -2.70 9.47 -16.33
N ARG A 94 -3.66 8.96 -17.10
CA ARG A 94 -4.97 8.54 -16.59
C ARG A 94 -5.39 7.18 -17.12
N ILE A 95 -5.77 6.27 -16.23
CA ILE A 95 -6.38 4.97 -16.55
C ILE A 95 -7.71 4.89 -15.81
N ASP A 96 -8.81 4.75 -16.54
CA ASP A 96 -10.15 4.67 -15.97
C ASP A 96 -10.90 3.44 -16.51
N LEU A 97 -11.22 2.52 -15.60
CA LEU A 97 -12.00 1.31 -15.86
C LEU A 97 -13.35 1.45 -15.15
N ARG A 98 -14.44 1.44 -15.91
CA ARG A 98 -15.81 1.55 -15.40
C ARG A 98 -16.63 0.37 -15.83
N ASN A 99 -17.32 -0.27 -14.88
CA ASN A 99 -18.26 -1.35 -15.14
C ASN A 99 -17.69 -2.46 -16.03
N CYS A 100 -16.37 -2.66 -16.00
CA CYS A 100 -15.72 -3.67 -16.81
C CYS A 100 -15.96 -5.05 -16.18
N VAL A 101 -15.95 -6.07 -17.02
CA VAL A 101 -16.12 -7.45 -16.58
C VAL A 101 -14.88 -8.22 -16.99
N CYS A 102 -14.32 -9.02 -16.10
CA CYS A 102 -13.19 -9.87 -16.40
C CYS A 102 -13.45 -11.32 -15.94
N ASP A 103 -13.20 -12.28 -16.81
CA ASP A 103 -13.45 -13.69 -16.52
C ASP A 103 -12.44 -14.61 -17.23
N GLY A 104 -12.54 -15.91 -17.00
CA GLY A 104 -11.72 -16.91 -17.68
C GLY A 104 -10.23 -16.82 -17.37
N GLY A 105 -9.84 -16.25 -16.22
CA GLY A 105 -8.45 -16.06 -15.80
C GLY A 105 -7.81 -14.79 -16.33
N ALA A 106 -8.61 -13.83 -16.80
CA ALA A 106 -8.14 -12.55 -17.32
C ALA A 106 -7.36 -11.75 -16.26
N GLN A 107 -6.34 -11.03 -16.72
CA GLN A 107 -5.45 -10.26 -15.86
C GLN A 107 -5.31 -8.83 -16.37
N ILE A 108 -5.50 -7.86 -15.48
CA ILE A 108 -5.39 -6.45 -15.79
C ILE A 108 -4.17 -5.91 -15.06
N TYR A 109 -3.15 -5.51 -15.80
CA TYR A 109 -1.88 -5.01 -15.27
C TYR A 109 -1.79 -3.50 -15.39
N VAL A 110 -1.47 -2.83 -14.29
CA VAL A 110 -0.88 -1.48 -14.30
C VAL A 110 0.61 -1.67 -14.03
N ARG A 111 1.42 -1.53 -15.08
CA ARG A 111 2.87 -1.77 -15.04
C ARG A 111 3.63 -0.45 -14.99
N GLY A 112 4.33 -0.25 -13.89
CA GLY A 112 5.25 0.87 -13.66
C GLY A 112 6.67 0.65 -14.20
N TYR A 113 7.61 1.38 -13.64
CA TYR A 113 9.04 1.39 -13.97
C TYR A 113 9.77 0.28 -13.23
N SER A 114 10.54 -0.54 -13.97
CA SER A 114 11.36 -1.62 -13.37
C SER A 114 12.46 -1.10 -12.45
N ASP A 115 12.93 0.13 -12.70
CA ASP A 115 13.92 0.85 -11.90
C ASP A 115 13.22 1.94 -11.06
N GLU A 116 13.94 2.98 -10.62
CA GLU A 116 13.38 4.06 -9.80
C GLU A 116 12.10 4.70 -10.37
N PRO A 117 11.14 5.10 -9.51
CA PRO A 117 9.90 5.74 -9.95
C PRO A 117 10.18 7.08 -10.64
N ALA A 118 9.47 7.34 -11.75
CA ALA A 118 9.53 8.63 -12.42
C ALA A 118 8.99 9.74 -11.51
N SER A 119 9.86 10.70 -11.14
CA SER A 119 9.52 11.81 -10.24
C SER A 119 8.88 13.01 -10.97
N ASP A 120 9.02 13.09 -12.29
CA ASP A 120 8.49 14.15 -13.16
C ASP A 120 7.12 13.81 -13.77
N ARG A 121 6.47 12.74 -13.28
CA ARG A 121 5.22 12.21 -13.81
C ARG A 121 4.26 11.90 -12.68
N SER A 122 2.98 11.82 -13.01
CA SER A 122 1.91 11.45 -12.09
C SER A 122 0.93 10.50 -12.77
N LEU A 123 0.26 9.65 -12.00
CA LEU A 123 -0.71 8.68 -12.52
C LEU A 123 -2.00 8.70 -11.70
N GLU A 124 -3.14 8.79 -12.39
CA GLU A 124 -4.46 8.55 -11.81
C GLU A 124 -5.03 7.24 -12.35
N VAL A 125 -5.24 6.26 -11.47
CA VAL A 125 -5.93 5.00 -11.79
C VAL A 125 -7.26 4.98 -11.07
N SER A 126 -8.34 4.81 -11.83
CA SER A 126 -9.71 4.67 -11.33
C SER A 126 -10.28 3.34 -11.82
N VAL A 127 -10.64 2.46 -10.90
CA VAL A 127 -11.32 1.20 -11.17
C VAL A 127 -12.63 1.20 -10.39
N SER A 128 -13.75 1.21 -11.09
CA SER A 128 -15.08 1.25 -10.47
C SER A 128 -16.01 0.23 -11.12
N GLY A 129 -16.73 -0.54 -10.31
CA GLY A 129 -17.64 -1.56 -10.82
C GLY A 129 -16.94 -2.69 -11.58
N LEU A 130 -15.67 -2.98 -11.31
CA LEU A 130 -14.99 -4.12 -11.91
C LEU A 130 -15.58 -5.40 -11.32
N SER A 131 -16.13 -6.27 -12.17
CA SER A 131 -16.73 -7.53 -11.71
C SER A 131 -16.11 -8.73 -12.43
N GLY A 132 -15.87 -9.82 -11.72
CA GLY A 132 -15.30 -11.01 -12.34
C GLY A 132 -15.31 -12.23 -11.45
N SER A 133 -15.66 -13.39 -12.00
CA SER A 133 -15.61 -14.69 -11.32
C SER A 133 -14.22 -15.35 -11.36
N TYR A 134 -13.39 -14.98 -12.33
CA TYR A 134 -12.04 -15.51 -12.48
C TYR A 134 -11.12 -14.47 -13.11
N CYS A 135 -10.59 -13.57 -12.26
CA CYS A 135 -9.85 -12.39 -12.69
C CYS A 135 -8.86 -11.89 -11.63
N SER A 136 -7.83 -11.16 -12.07
CA SER A 136 -6.89 -10.47 -11.19
C SER A 136 -6.56 -9.05 -11.68
N LEU A 137 -6.52 -8.11 -10.74
CA LEU A 137 -6.00 -6.75 -10.93
C LEU A 137 -4.59 -6.68 -10.31
N VAL A 138 -3.61 -6.30 -11.12
CA VAL A 138 -2.19 -6.41 -10.78
C VAL A 138 -1.52 -5.05 -10.92
N PHE A 139 -0.93 -4.56 -9.83
CA PHE A 139 0.01 -3.45 -9.85
C PHE A 139 1.41 -4.02 -9.72
N VAL A 140 2.26 -3.70 -10.70
CA VAL A 140 3.62 -4.23 -10.77
C VAL A 140 4.61 -3.11 -11.03
N HIS A 141 5.79 -3.25 -10.42
CA HIS A 141 6.91 -2.33 -10.52
C HIS A 141 6.62 -0.97 -9.87
N ASN A 142 7.55 -0.02 -10.00
CA ASN A 142 7.45 1.28 -9.35
C ASN A 142 6.49 2.19 -10.11
N LEU A 143 5.36 2.54 -9.50
CA LEU A 143 4.45 3.55 -10.06
C LEU A 143 5.13 4.93 -10.03
N PRO A 144 4.78 5.87 -10.93
CA PRO A 144 5.27 7.25 -10.86
C PRO A 144 5.10 7.84 -9.45
N ALA A 145 5.93 8.82 -9.10
CA ALA A 145 5.67 9.61 -7.91
C ALA A 145 4.29 10.28 -8.01
N HIS A 146 3.68 10.63 -6.88
CA HIS A 146 2.37 11.30 -6.85
C HIS A 146 1.26 10.50 -7.57
N THR A 147 1.27 9.18 -7.40
CA THR A 147 0.22 8.33 -7.98
C THR A 147 -1.02 8.28 -7.08
N ASN A 148 -2.20 8.32 -7.68
CA ASN A 148 -3.47 8.07 -7.00
C ASN A 148 -4.18 6.88 -7.65
N VAL A 149 -4.39 5.81 -6.88
CA VAL A 149 -5.10 4.61 -7.29
C VAL A 149 -6.37 4.49 -6.46
N THR A 150 -7.51 4.39 -7.13
CA THR A 150 -8.81 4.12 -6.51
C THR A 150 -9.43 2.88 -7.12
N VAL A 151 -9.74 1.90 -6.27
CA VAL A 151 -10.51 0.70 -6.61
C VAL A 151 -11.77 0.73 -5.74
N ARG A 152 -12.94 0.76 -6.35
CA ARG A 152 -14.20 0.87 -5.59
C ARG A 152 -15.36 0.10 -6.19
N ASP A 153 -16.31 -0.23 -5.32
CA ASP A 153 -17.61 -0.80 -5.71
C ASP A 153 -17.45 -2.01 -6.65
N SER A 154 -16.44 -2.84 -6.40
CA SER A 154 -15.98 -3.91 -7.30
C SER A 154 -16.12 -5.28 -6.64
N THR A 155 -16.21 -6.34 -7.44
CA THR A 155 -16.29 -7.73 -6.98
C THR A 155 -15.37 -8.58 -7.83
N ILE A 156 -14.18 -8.92 -7.32
CA ILE A 156 -13.14 -9.63 -8.05
C ILE A 156 -12.90 -10.97 -7.37
N VAL A 157 -13.08 -12.05 -8.13
CA VAL A 157 -12.91 -13.42 -7.64
C VAL A 157 -11.82 -14.11 -8.45
N THR A 158 -10.93 -14.83 -7.78
CA THR A 158 -10.03 -15.81 -8.39
C THR A 158 -10.52 -17.21 -8.06
N ALA A 159 -11.36 -17.77 -8.95
CA ALA A 159 -11.95 -19.10 -8.78
C ALA A 159 -10.97 -20.26 -9.08
N GLY A 160 -9.83 -19.98 -9.71
CA GLY A 160 -8.86 -21.00 -10.11
C GLY A 160 -7.42 -20.46 -10.12
N PRO A 161 -6.46 -21.26 -10.65
CA PRO A 161 -5.03 -20.90 -10.67
C PRO A 161 -4.74 -19.71 -11.58
N MET A 162 -3.93 -18.76 -11.13
CA MET A 162 -3.54 -17.60 -11.95
C MET A 162 -2.13 -17.78 -12.52
N HIS A 163 -1.94 -17.42 -13.78
CA HIS A 163 -0.63 -17.45 -14.44
C HIS A 163 -0.15 -16.03 -14.69
N TYR A 164 0.62 -15.48 -13.76
CA TYR A 164 1.19 -14.14 -13.85
C TYR A 164 2.41 -14.08 -14.78
N SER A 165 2.19 -14.39 -16.07
CA SER A 165 3.24 -14.48 -17.09
C SER A 165 4.09 -13.22 -17.25
N GLN A 166 3.59 -12.06 -16.81
CA GLN A 166 4.30 -10.77 -16.86
C GLN A 166 5.24 -10.56 -15.65
N LEU A 167 5.20 -11.42 -14.62
CA LEU A 167 5.94 -11.26 -13.37
C LEU A 167 7.07 -12.29 -13.28
N SER A 168 8.28 -11.90 -13.68
CA SER A 168 9.48 -12.71 -13.45
C SER A 168 9.74 -12.83 -11.95
N GLY A 169 9.89 -14.05 -11.43
CA GLY A 169 10.20 -14.30 -10.02
C GLY A 169 8.98 -14.45 -9.10
N LEU A 170 7.76 -14.39 -9.64
CA LEU A 170 6.54 -14.61 -8.87
C LEU A 170 6.20 -16.11 -8.76
N THR A 171 7.09 -16.87 -8.13
CA THR A 171 6.90 -18.31 -7.90
C THR A 171 5.88 -18.61 -6.81
N ASP A 172 5.65 -17.65 -5.91
CA ASP A 172 4.93 -17.87 -4.65
C ASP A 172 3.46 -17.38 -4.70
N ALA A 173 3.09 -16.54 -5.67
CA ALA A 173 1.72 -16.05 -5.79
C ALA A 173 0.83 -17.09 -6.49
N VAL A 174 -0.04 -17.74 -5.72
CA VAL A 174 -0.88 -18.82 -6.24
C VAL A 174 -2.07 -18.28 -7.07
N ALA A 175 -2.91 -17.46 -6.44
CA ALA A 175 -4.03 -16.78 -7.09
C ALA A 175 -4.56 -15.69 -6.16
N SER A 176 -4.66 -14.46 -6.69
CA SER A 176 -5.14 -13.32 -5.92
C SER A 176 -5.91 -12.31 -6.77
N PRO A 177 -7.11 -11.88 -6.33
CA PRO A 177 -7.86 -10.81 -6.98
C PRO A 177 -7.11 -9.49 -7.10
N LEU A 178 -6.29 -9.15 -6.10
CA LEU A 178 -5.48 -7.93 -6.06
C LEU A 178 -4.03 -8.27 -5.74
N VAL A 179 -3.13 -7.91 -6.65
CA VAL A 179 -1.69 -8.17 -6.52
C VAL A 179 -0.91 -6.85 -6.52
N LEU A 180 -0.03 -6.68 -5.54
CA LEU A 180 1.00 -5.63 -5.50
C LEU A 180 2.37 -6.31 -5.57
N HIS A 181 3.17 -6.05 -6.62
CA HIS A 181 4.44 -6.72 -6.81
C HIS A 181 5.60 -5.79 -7.17
N ALA A 182 6.68 -5.86 -6.40
CA ALA A 182 7.92 -5.09 -6.56
C ALA A 182 7.69 -3.58 -6.71
N THR A 183 7.07 -2.97 -5.70
CA THR A 183 6.60 -1.59 -5.75
C THR A 183 7.19 -0.72 -4.65
N SER A 184 7.93 0.31 -5.05
CA SER A 184 8.21 1.50 -4.25
C SER A 184 7.12 2.53 -4.53
N LEU A 185 6.32 2.81 -3.52
CA LEU A 185 5.25 3.80 -3.58
C LEU A 185 5.79 5.09 -2.96
N LEU A 186 6.10 6.06 -3.81
CA LEU A 186 6.60 7.38 -3.42
C LEU A 186 5.49 8.43 -3.58
N GLN A 187 5.04 8.99 -2.45
CA GLN A 187 3.97 9.99 -2.43
C GLN A 187 2.68 9.51 -3.10
N THR A 188 2.41 8.21 -2.98
CA THR A 188 1.29 7.51 -3.62
C THR A 188 0.17 7.28 -2.64
N GLN A 189 -1.07 7.35 -3.12
CA GLN A 189 -2.25 6.92 -2.39
C GLN A 189 -2.93 5.78 -3.16
N LEU A 190 -3.01 4.60 -2.57
CA LEU A 190 -3.77 3.47 -3.09
C LEU A 190 -4.94 3.19 -2.14
N ARG A 191 -6.16 3.30 -2.65
CA ARG A 191 -7.38 3.10 -1.88
C ARG A 191 -8.25 2.04 -2.53
N VAL A 192 -8.61 1.02 -1.76
CA VAL A 192 -9.61 0.02 -2.12
C VAL A 192 -10.79 0.20 -1.18
N SER A 193 -11.99 0.44 -1.73
CA SER A 193 -13.17 0.74 -0.93
C SER A 193 -14.42 -0.01 -1.39
N ASN A 194 -15.30 -0.40 -0.48
CA ASN A 194 -16.58 -1.08 -0.78
C ASN A 194 -16.43 -2.20 -1.83
N THR A 195 -15.37 -3.01 -1.70
CA THR A 195 -14.98 -4.01 -2.70
C THR A 195 -14.96 -5.39 -2.07
N VAL A 196 -15.35 -6.40 -2.85
CA VAL A 196 -15.26 -7.82 -2.47
C VAL A 196 -14.11 -8.45 -3.22
N LEU A 197 -13.14 -8.99 -2.48
CA LEU A 197 -12.01 -9.75 -3.04
C LEU A 197 -12.08 -11.18 -2.51
N ARG A 198 -12.19 -12.15 -3.41
CA ARG A 198 -12.36 -13.56 -3.04
C ARG A 198 -11.36 -14.47 -3.75
N SER A 199 -10.63 -15.28 -3.00
CA SER A 199 -9.79 -16.35 -3.54
C SER A 199 -10.32 -17.73 -3.13
N LEU A 200 -10.55 -18.60 -4.12
CA LEU A 200 -11.02 -19.97 -3.91
C LEU A 200 -9.90 -21.01 -4.11
N GLN A 201 -8.77 -20.58 -4.66
CA GLN A 201 -7.66 -21.45 -5.00
C GLN A 201 -6.93 -21.92 -3.75
N VAL A 202 -6.47 -23.17 -3.74
CA VAL A 202 -5.71 -23.73 -2.61
C VAL A 202 -4.46 -22.89 -2.33
N GLY A 203 -4.31 -22.43 -1.08
CA GLY A 203 -3.21 -21.53 -0.68
C GLY A 203 -3.26 -20.12 -1.29
N GLY A 204 -4.36 -19.74 -1.95
CA GLY A 204 -4.56 -18.40 -2.50
C GLY A 204 -4.88 -17.35 -1.43
N SER A 205 -4.80 -16.09 -1.83
CA SER A 205 -5.10 -14.95 -0.95
C SER A 205 -5.95 -13.89 -1.64
N ALA A 206 -6.78 -13.16 -0.89
CA ALA A 206 -7.62 -12.10 -1.48
C ALA A 206 -6.79 -10.86 -1.88
N VAL A 207 -5.70 -10.60 -1.17
CA VAL A 207 -4.67 -9.61 -1.53
C VAL A 207 -3.29 -10.27 -1.42
N TYR A 208 -2.47 -10.12 -2.45
CA TYR A 208 -1.08 -10.58 -2.45
C TYR A 208 -0.11 -9.42 -2.57
N VAL A 209 0.95 -9.45 -1.77
CA VAL A 209 2.04 -8.48 -1.78
C VAL A 209 3.36 -9.23 -1.94
N GLY A 210 4.20 -8.83 -2.88
CA GLY A 210 5.53 -9.41 -3.04
C GLY A 210 6.52 -8.48 -3.74
N GLY A 211 7.74 -8.94 -3.96
CA GLY A 211 8.79 -8.21 -4.68
C GLY A 211 9.39 -7.03 -3.92
N ASP A 212 9.18 -6.97 -2.61
CA ASP A 212 9.36 -5.80 -1.74
C ASP A 212 8.35 -4.67 -2.02
N VAL A 213 7.75 -4.17 -0.95
CA VAL A 213 6.86 -3.01 -0.98
C VAL A 213 7.31 -1.98 0.05
N ASP A 214 7.73 -0.82 -0.46
CA ASP A 214 8.18 0.33 0.32
C ASP A 214 7.18 1.47 0.17
N LEU A 215 6.54 1.88 1.27
CA LEU A 215 5.76 3.10 1.36
C LEU A 215 6.66 4.24 1.82
N LEU A 216 6.79 5.26 0.99
CA LEU A 216 7.59 6.47 1.22
C LEU A 216 6.68 7.70 1.14
N SER A 217 6.28 8.22 2.30
CA SER A 217 5.25 9.26 2.40
C SER A 217 4.01 8.88 1.60
N SER A 218 3.54 7.65 1.76
CA SER A 218 2.48 7.04 0.96
C SER A 218 1.38 6.43 1.83
N ALA A 219 0.20 6.25 1.24
CA ALA A 219 -0.94 5.61 1.89
C ALA A 219 -1.43 4.40 1.11
N VAL A 220 -1.65 3.29 1.81
CA VAL A 220 -2.43 2.14 1.34
C VAL A 220 -3.62 1.99 2.27
N VAL A 221 -4.84 2.07 1.72
CA VAL A 221 -6.08 2.09 2.51
C VAL A 221 -7.06 1.06 1.98
N LEU A 222 -7.46 0.13 2.84
CA LEU A 222 -8.59 -0.78 2.63
C LEU A 222 -9.75 -0.31 3.51
N ASP A 223 -10.91 0.00 2.92
CA ASP A 223 -12.08 0.50 3.65
C ASP A 223 -13.39 -0.15 3.23
N GLY A 224 -14.14 -0.74 4.17
CA GLY A 224 -15.41 -1.38 3.83
C GLY A 224 -15.22 -2.56 2.87
N VAL A 225 -14.06 -3.20 2.90
CA VAL A 225 -13.68 -4.32 2.03
C VAL A 225 -14.09 -5.64 2.68
N LEU A 226 -14.56 -6.58 1.86
CA LEU A 226 -14.75 -7.97 2.26
C LEU A 226 -13.65 -8.83 1.64
N LEU A 227 -12.84 -9.45 2.49
CA LEU A 227 -11.75 -10.35 2.08
C LEU A 227 -12.12 -11.79 2.39
N GLU A 228 -12.20 -12.62 1.35
CA GLU A 228 -12.52 -14.03 1.49
C GLU A 228 -11.43 -14.92 0.89
N ALA A 229 -10.97 -15.92 1.65
CA ALA A 229 -9.97 -16.88 1.21
C ALA A 229 -10.32 -18.28 1.71
N SER A 230 -10.89 -19.12 0.84
CA SER A 230 -11.39 -20.45 1.22
C SER A 230 -10.53 -21.60 0.70
N GLY A 231 -9.29 -21.32 0.33
CA GLY A 231 -8.32 -22.25 -0.26
C GLY A 231 -7.67 -23.25 0.70
N GLY A 232 -8.31 -23.60 1.81
CA GLY A 232 -7.75 -24.49 2.84
C GLY A 232 -6.84 -23.77 3.85
N PRO A 233 -6.06 -24.52 4.64
CA PRO A 233 -5.38 -24.00 5.84
C PRO A 233 -4.23 -23.02 5.53
N THR A 234 -3.69 -23.05 4.32
CA THR A 234 -2.63 -22.14 3.86
C THR A 234 -3.19 -20.88 3.19
N ALA A 235 -4.51 -20.77 3.03
CA ALA A 235 -5.13 -19.58 2.48
C ALA A 235 -5.06 -18.41 3.46
N SER A 236 -5.09 -17.18 2.94
CA SER A 236 -5.08 -15.98 3.79
C SER A 236 -5.86 -14.81 3.18
N ALA A 237 -6.41 -13.94 4.02
CA ALA A 237 -7.09 -12.74 3.53
C ALA A 237 -6.10 -11.82 2.80
N MET A 238 -4.93 -11.61 3.39
CA MET A 238 -3.82 -10.92 2.76
C MET A 238 -2.52 -11.66 3.05
N HIS A 239 -1.65 -11.75 2.05
CA HIS A 239 -0.36 -12.41 2.17
C HIS A 239 0.76 -11.52 1.63
N VAL A 240 1.72 -11.18 2.48
CA VAL A 240 3.04 -10.68 2.08
C VAL A 240 3.97 -11.88 1.93
N ALA A 241 4.55 -12.05 0.76
CA ALA A 241 5.46 -13.15 0.46
C ALA A 241 6.64 -13.17 1.46
N THR A 242 7.04 -14.37 1.90
CA THR A 242 8.08 -14.58 2.92
C THR A 242 9.41 -13.89 2.58
N SER A 243 9.80 -13.92 1.30
CA SER A 243 11.04 -13.31 0.80
C SER A 243 10.95 -11.77 0.70
N SER A 244 9.75 -11.20 0.81
CA SER A 244 9.48 -9.80 0.58
C SER A 244 9.43 -8.99 1.87
N ARG A 245 9.89 -7.76 1.78
CA ARG A 245 9.79 -6.73 2.81
C ARG A 245 8.51 -5.92 2.62
N LEU A 246 7.80 -5.66 3.72
CA LEU A 246 6.78 -4.61 3.78
C LEU A 246 7.29 -3.50 4.68
N SER A 247 7.53 -2.31 4.13
CA SER A 247 8.23 -1.22 4.81
C SER A 247 7.45 0.08 4.70
N LEU A 248 7.20 0.72 5.84
CA LEU A 248 6.48 1.98 5.96
C LEU A 248 7.41 3.02 6.56
N ARG A 249 7.70 4.07 5.79
CA ARG A 249 8.65 5.13 6.18
C ARG A 249 8.13 6.52 5.85
N SER A 250 8.71 7.52 6.50
CA SER A 250 8.51 8.95 6.20
C SER A 250 7.04 9.37 6.26
N HIS A 251 6.37 9.08 7.39
CA HIS A 251 4.95 9.38 7.58
C HIS A 251 4.05 8.66 6.59
N SER A 252 4.29 7.37 6.37
CA SER A 252 3.40 6.51 5.57
C SER A 252 2.30 5.89 6.42
N VAL A 253 1.22 5.45 5.76
CA VAL A 253 0.09 4.78 6.43
C VAL A 253 -0.32 3.54 5.64
N PHE A 254 -0.37 2.38 6.31
CA PHE A 254 -1.14 1.23 5.86
C PHE A 254 -2.36 1.10 6.79
N SER A 255 -3.56 1.32 6.26
CA SER A 255 -4.79 1.34 7.04
C SER A 255 -5.78 0.31 6.54
N VAL A 256 -6.24 -0.55 7.44
CA VAL A 256 -7.37 -1.45 7.25
C VAL A 256 -8.50 -0.97 8.14
N THR A 257 -9.61 -0.53 7.54
CA THR A 257 -10.73 0.06 8.28
C THR A 257 -12.05 -0.57 7.86
N ASN A 258 -12.92 -0.92 8.81
CA ASN A 258 -14.26 -1.46 8.49
C ASN A 258 -14.21 -2.70 7.59
N VAL A 259 -13.23 -3.59 7.80
CA VAL A 259 -13.00 -4.76 6.95
C VAL A 259 -13.55 -6.02 7.60
N SER A 260 -14.22 -6.82 6.80
CA SER A 260 -14.67 -8.16 7.18
C SER A 260 -13.78 -9.22 6.54
N VAL A 261 -13.38 -10.22 7.31
CA VAL A 261 -12.50 -11.30 6.86
C VAL A 261 -13.14 -12.66 7.07
N VAL A 262 -13.16 -13.49 6.03
CA VAL A 262 -13.50 -14.92 6.13
C VAL A 262 -12.39 -15.72 5.48
N SER A 263 -11.60 -16.41 6.29
CA SER A 263 -10.46 -17.19 5.79
C SER A 263 -10.42 -18.58 6.41
N SER A 264 -10.19 -19.59 5.59
CA SER A 264 -9.94 -20.97 6.05
C SER A 264 -8.55 -21.16 6.66
N GLY A 265 -7.67 -20.16 6.54
CA GLY A 265 -6.33 -20.13 7.14
C GLY A 265 -6.12 -18.85 7.96
N GLY A 266 -5.21 -17.99 7.53
CA GLY A 266 -4.85 -16.75 8.23
C GLY A 266 -5.65 -15.52 7.79
N GLY A 267 -5.63 -14.45 8.59
CA GLY A 267 -6.12 -13.13 8.19
C GLY A 267 -5.08 -12.39 7.33
N PHE A 268 -4.46 -11.37 7.90
CA PHE A 268 -3.41 -10.55 7.33
C PHE A 268 -2.04 -11.09 7.74
N VAL A 269 -1.37 -11.83 6.85
CA VAL A 269 -0.01 -12.34 7.04
C VAL A 269 0.96 -11.33 6.44
N LEU A 270 1.66 -10.58 7.29
CA LEU A 270 2.53 -9.45 6.91
C LEU A 270 4.00 -9.84 6.68
N GLY A 271 4.29 -11.14 6.68
CA GLY A 271 5.61 -11.71 6.36
C GLY A 271 6.63 -11.58 7.48
N GLU A 272 7.88 -11.90 7.16
CA GLU A 272 9.01 -11.97 8.11
C GLU A 272 9.81 -10.66 8.22
N ARG A 273 9.52 -9.70 7.34
CA ARG A 273 10.35 -8.50 7.14
C ARG A 273 9.51 -7.24 7.17
N LEU A 274 8.64 -7.11 8.18
CA LEU A 274 7.91 -5.86 8.43
C LEU A 274 8.87 -4.78 8.96
N ALA A 275 8.73 -3.54 8.49
CA ALA A 275 9.42 -2.40 9.07
C ALA A 275 8.49 -1.18 9.14
N VAL A 276 8.26 -0.66 10.34
CA VAL A 276 7.43 0.54 10.54
C VAL A 276 8.26 1.60 11.25
N ILE A 277 8.60 2.68 10.55
CA ILE A 277 9.47 3.78 11.04
C ILE A 277 8.78 5.11 10.75
N ASP A 278 8.59 5.95 11.77
CA ASP A 278 7.89 7.26 11.65
C ASP A 278 6.56 7.17 10.88
N SER A 279 5.85 6.03 10.98
CA SER A 279 4.74 5.64 10.11
C SER A 279 3.72 4.78 10.86
N VAL A 280 2.55 4.55 10.25
CA VAL A 280 1.42 3.89 10.91
C VAL A 280 0.97 2.65 10.17
N LEU A 281 0.90 1.53 10.87
CA LEU A 281 0.18 0.32 10.46
C LEU A 281 -1.04 0.17 11.36
N ARG A 282 -2.26 0.29 10.82
CA ARG A 282 -3.48 0.26 11.64
C ARG A 282 -4.55 -0.69 11.12
N PHE A 283 -5.23 -1.33 12.05
CA PHE A 283 -6.40 -2.19 11.84
C PHE A 283 -7.51 -1.70 12.77
N VAL A 284 -8.56 -1.12 12.19
CA VAL A 284 -9.62 -0.46 12.94
C VAL A 284 -11.01 -0.92 12.51
N GLY A 285 -11.79 -1.47 13.42
CA GLY A 285 -13.11 -2.03 13.11
C GLY A 285 -13.00 -3.22 12.16
N VAL A 286 -12.10 -4.16 12.47
CA VAL A 286 -11.88 -5.37 11.68
C VAL A 286 -12.52 -6.55 12.38
N GLU A 287 -13.43 -7.23 11.71
CA GLU A 287 -14.05 -8.46 12.21
C GLU A 287 -13.66 -9.60 11.28
N GLY A 288 -13.25 -10.74 11.84
CA GLY A 288 -13.01 -11.88 10.99
C GLY A 288 -13.03 -13.25 11.62
N SER A 289 -13.46 -14.20 10.81
CA SER A 289 -13.43 -15.63 11.08
C SER A 289 -12.22 -16.24 10.40
N VAL A 290 -11.25 -16.69 11.20
CA VAL A 290 -9.97 -17.24 10.72
C VAL A 290 -9.58 -18.46 11.54
N ALA A 291 -8.80 -19.36 10.94
CA ALA A 291 -8.34 -20.57 11.64
C ALA A 291 -7.17 -20.29 12.60
N SER A 292 -6.40 -19.22 12.38
CA SER A 292 -5.21 -18.89 13.18
C SER A 292 -5.29 -17.50 13.86
N SER A 293 -4.85 -16.44 13.20
CA SER A 293 -4.85 -15.08 13.73
C SER A 293 -5.32 -14.08 12.68
N LEU A 294 -5.93 -12.98 13.13
CA LEU A 294 -6.34 -11.93 12.22
C LEU A 294 -5.14 -11.15 11.71
N VAL A 295 -4.18 -10.79 12.56
CA VAL A 295 -2.95 -10.10 12.14
C VAL A 295 -1.75 -10.96 12.53
N HIS A 296 -0.98 -11.39 11.54
CA HIS A 296 0.21 -12.22 11.76
C HIS A 296 1.45 -11.52 11.21
N CYS A 297 2.42 -11.24 12.07
CA CYS A 297 3.74 -10.77 11.70
C CYS A 297 4.77 -11.82 12.11
N ASP A 298 5.34 -12.54 11.14
CA ASP A 298 6.34 -13.59 11.38
C ASP A 298 7.71 -12.99 11.74
N GLY A 299 7.92 -11.70 11.47
CA GLY A 299 9.16 -11.00 11.78
C GLY A 299 9.12 -9.50 11.48
N GLY A 300 10.14 -8.78 11.94
CA GLY A 300 10.33 -7.37 11.61
C GLY A 300 10.48 -6.44 12.81
N THR A 301 10.38 -5.14 12.56
CA THR A 301 10.53 -4.09 13.57
C THR A 301 9.42 -3.05 13.53
N VAL A 302 9.03 -2.57 14.71
CA VAL A 302 8.34 -1.31 14.90
C VAL A 302 9.32 -0.39 15.62
N ASP A 303 9.96 0.48 14.85
CA ASP A 303 11.08 1.31 15.29
C ASP A 303 10.59 2.67 15.77
N ALA A 304 11.53 3.57 16.10
CA ALA A 304 11.25 4.94 16.52
C ALA A 304 10.20 5.63 15.62
N GLY A 305 9.19 6.23 16.26
CA GLY A 305 8.08 6.90 15.58
C GLY A 305 7.13 5.96 14.82
N GLY A 306 7.38 4.65 14.80
CA GLY A 306 6.48 3.65 14.26
C GLY A 306 5.32 3.35 15.21
N TRP A 307 4.11 3.22 14.66
CA TRP A 307 2.91 2.90 15.42
C TRP A 307 2.13 1.75 14.78
N LEU A 308 1.94 0.67 15.55
CA LEU A 308 1.03 -0.43 15.21
C LEU A 308 -0.24 -0.30 16.05
N ASP A 309 -1.37 -0.02 15.40
CA ASP A 309 -2.65 0.22 16.05
C ASP A 309 -3.65 -0.88 15.75
N LEU A 310 -4.11 -1.58 16.79
CA LEU A 310 -5.20 -2.54 16.75
C LEU A 310 -6.36 -2.00 17.57
N HIS A 311 -7.44 -1.66 16.90
CA HIS A 311 -8.56 -0.97 17.53
C HIS A 311 -9.90 -1.54 17.07
N ASP A 312 -10.76 -1.94 18.01
CA ASP A 312 -12.04 -2.59 17.68
C ASP A 312 -11.85 -3.79 16.71
N VAL A 313 -10.81 -4.61 16.95
CA VAL A 313 -10.51 -5.82 16.16
C VAL A 313 -11.08 -7.06 16.84
N TRP A 314 -11.93 -7.81 16.13
CA TRP A 314 -12.63 -8.98 16.64
C TRP A 314 -12.26 -10.25 15.87
N ALA A 315 -11.53 -11.15 16.52
CA ALA A 315 -11.21 -12.48 16.00
C ALA A 315 -12.26 -13.51 16.46
N VAL A 316 -12.91 -14.16 15.49
CA VAL A 316 -13.95 -15.19 15.70
C VAL A 316 -13.37 -16.56 15.34
N GLY A 317 -13.44 -17.52 16.26
CA GLY A 317 -12.98 -18.90 16.06
C GLY A 317 -12.42 -19.51 17.34
N GLU A 318 -12.62 -20.81 17.57
CA GLU A 318 -12.31 -21.43 18.89
C GLU A 318 -10.86 -21.20 19.37
N ALA A 319 -9.91 -21.11 18.45
CA ALA A 319 -8.49 -20.83 18.72
C ALA A 319 -7.97 -19.50 18.13
N SER A 320 -8.86 -18.63 17.63
CA SER A 320 -8.43 -17.43 16.92
C SER A 320 -7.91 -16.36 17.88
N THR A 321 -6.78 -15.75 17.52
CA THR A 321 -6.19 -14.61 18.23
C THR A 321 -6.31 -13.33 17.41
N VAL A 322 -6.31 -12.17 18.08
CA VAL A 322 -6.31 -10.86 17.40
C VAL A 322 -5.01 -10.68 16.62
N ALA A 323 -3.87 -10.96 17.27
CA ALA A 323 -2.58 -10.84 16.60
C ALA A 323 -1.51 -11.82 17.08
N LEU A 324 -0.62 -12.21 16.18
CA LEU A 324 0.64 -12.89 16.47
C LEU A 324 1.79 -11.96 16.09
N LEU A 325 2.44 -11.40 17.11
CA LEU A 325 3.52 -10.41 16.99
C LEU A 325 4.84 -10.91 17.58
N SER A 326 4.95 -12.18 17.96
CA SER A 326 6.14 -12.73 18.63
C SER A 326 7.43 -12.67 17.79
N GLY A 327 7.32 -12.59 16.46
CA GLY A 327 8.46 -12.35 15.58
C GLY A 327 8.89 -10.88 15.49
N VAL A 328 8.06 -9.95 15.98
CA VAL A 328 8.29 -8.51 15.87
C VAL A 328 9.13 -8.01 17.05
N THR A 329 10.10 -7.15 16.75
CA THR A 329 10.86 -6.40 17.75
C THR A 329 10.37 -4.95 17.83
N LEU A 330 9.97 -4.51 19.02
CA LEU A 330 9.69 -3.11 19.32
C LEU A 330 11.01 -2.44 19.73
N SER A 331 11.45 -1.45 18.94
CA SER A 331 12.72 -0.74 19.14
C SER A 331 12.52 0.78 19.05
N GLY A 332 11.73 1.30 19.99
CA GLY A 332 11.42 2.72 20.12
C GLY A 332 10.06 3.11 19.55
N GLY A 333 9.35 2.14 18.95
CA GLY A 333 7.99 2.32 18.46
C GLY A 333 6.91 2.08 19.52
N ALA A 334 5.66 2.13 19.10
CA ALA A 334 4.48 1.91 19.94
C ALA A 334 3.54 0.86 19.34
N VAL A 335 2.92 0.09 20.23
CA VAL A 335 1.79 -0.79 19.90
C VAL A 335 0.58 -0.38 20.76
N SER A 336 -0.56 -0.11 20.13
CA SER A 336 -1.85 0.10 20.82
C SER A 336 -2.79 -1.06 20.53
N ILE A 337 -3.45 -1.55 21.58
CA ILE A 337 -4.46 -2.60 21.47
C ILE A 337 -5.66 -2.17 22.29
N ALA A 338 -6.72 -1.71 21.63
CA ALA A 338 -7.88 -1.14 22.29
C ALA A 338 -9.19 -1.75 21.80
N ARG A 339 -10.06 -2.13 22.73
CA ARG A 339 -11.40 -2.67 22.46
C ARG A 339 -11.39 -3.91 21.54
N CYS A 340 -10.28 -4.63 21.50
CA CYS A 340 -10.16 -5.85 20.72
C CYS A 340 -10.74 -7.04 21.48
N ALA A 341 -11.23 -8.03 20.73
CA ALA A 341 -11.80 -9.25 21.28
C ALA A 341 -11.26 -10.50 20.57
N ALA A 342 -10.86 -11.49 21.36
CA ALA A 342 -10.59 -12.85 20.90
C ALA A 342 -11.48 -13.84 21.68
N THR A 343 -11.99 -14.84 20.98
CA THR A 343 -12.66 -16.01 21.56
C THR A 343 -11.66 -16.90 22.31
N GLY A 344 -10.41 -16.99 21.86
CA GLY A 344 -9.34 -17.70 22.55
C GLY A 344 -8.87 -17.00 23.84
N ALA A 345 -8.20 -17.74 24.72
CA ALA A 345 -7.64 -17.19 25.97
C ALA A 345 -6.46 -16.22 25.73
N THR A 346 -5.75 -16.40 24.62
CA THR A 346 -4.70 -15.48 24.16
C THR A 346 -5.34 -14.41 23.29
N ILE A 347 -5.09 -13.13 23.60
CA ILE A 347 -5.50 -12.04 22.71
C ILE A 347 -4.44 -11.74 21.66
N VAL A 348 -3.19 -11.59 22.11
CA VAL A 348 -2.05 -11.27 21.27
C VAL A 348 -0.85 -12.04 21.78
N SER A 349 -0.11 -12.71 20.88
CA SER A 349 1.25 -13.15 21.17
C SER A 349 2.18 -11.94 21.05
N GLY A 350 2.61 -11.37 22.17
CA GLY A 350 3.26 -10.06 22.23
C GLY A 350 4.64 -10.00 21.55
N PRO A 351 5.07 -8.79 21.14
CA PRO A 351 6.38 -8.59 20.53
C PRO A 351 7.53 -8.68 21.55
N THR A 352 8.74 -8.86 21.04
CA THR A 352 9.96 -8.65 21.83
C THR A 352 10.17 -7.15 22.02
N ILE A 353 10.28 -6.68 23.26
CA ILE A 353 10.44 -5.25 23.56
C ILE A 353 11.90 -4.99 23.96
N THR A 354 12.67 -4.35 23.07
CA THR A 354 13.99 -3.81 23.43
C THR A 354 13.87 -2.37 23.95
N SER A 355 12.97 -1.59 23.34
CA SER A 355 12.56 -0.25 23.74
C SER A 355 11.21 0.10 23.10
N GLY A 356 10.51 1.10 23.62
CA GLY A 356 9.15 1.44 23.16
C GLY A 356 8.08 0.98 24.15
N VAL A 357 6.81 1.06 23.75
CA VAL A 357 5.66 0.85 24.65
C VAL A 357 4.54 0.03 24.01
N VAL A 358 3.90 -0.80 24.84
CA VAL A 358 2.64 -1.46 24.50
C VAL A 358 1.56 -0.90 25.41
N SER A 359 0.56 -0.23 24.84
CA SER A 359 -0.57 0.35 25.56
C SER A 359 -1.84 -0.44 25.25
N VAL A 360 -2.63 -0.73 26.28
CA VAL A 360 -3.83 -1.58 26.14
C VAL A 360 -5.04 -0.97 26.84
N GLN A 361 -6.23 -1.19 26.28
CA GLN A 361 -7.48 -0.69 26.86
C GLN A 361 -8.68 -1.56 26.49
N CYS A 362 -9.52 -1.90 27.47
CA CYS A 362 -10.85 -2.49 27.26
C CYS A 362 -10.89 -3.73 26.35
N ASN A 363 -9.86 -4.57 26.41
CA ASN A 363 -9.78 -5.76 25.58
C ASN A 363 -10.49 -6.97 26.23
N ARG A 364 -10.89 -7.93 25.40
CA ARG A 364 -11.50 -9.19 25.83
C ARG A 364 -10.77 -10.42 25.28
N ALA A 365 -10.54 -11.42 26.13
CA ALA A 365 -10.00 -12.72 25.74
C ALA A 365 -10.74 -13.83 26.49
N GLY A 366 -11.10 -14.92 25.81
CA GLY A 366 -11.81 -16.04 26.43
C GLY A 366 -13.13 -15.63 27.09
N GLY A 367 -13.82 -14.65 26.52
CA GLY A 367 -15.06 -14.09 27.09
C GLY A 367 -14.88 -13.18 28.31
N ARG A 368 -13.65 -12.89 28.74
CA ARG A 368 -13.35 -12.06 29.93
C ARG A 368 -12.75 -10.72 29.53
N VAL A 369 -13.13 -9.66 30.23
CA VAL A 369 -12.48 -8.33 30.11
C VAL A 369 -11.14 -8.36 30.82
N LEU A 370 -10.08 -7.89 30.16
CA LEU A 370 -8.73 -7.78 30.71
C LEU A 370 -8.56 -6.43 31.40
N GLN A 371 -8.30 -6.42 32.71
CA GLN A 371 -8.31 -5.19 33.53
C GLN A 371 -6.95 -4.87 34.15
N SER A 372 -6.09 -5.86 34.32
CA SER A 372 -4.79 -5.69 34.96
C SER A 372 -3.65 -6.17 34.07
N SER A 373 -2.43 -5.70 34.35
CA SER A 373 -1.22 -6.19 33.68
C SER A 373 -1.02 -7.70 33.84
N GLY A 374 -1.50 -8.29 34.93
CA GLY A 374 -1.52 -9.74 35.15
C GLY A 374 -2.44 -10.47 34.18
N ASP A 375 -3.64 -9.92 33.92
CA ASP A 375 -4.59 -10.49 32.95
C ASP A 375 -4.00 -10.46 31.54
N TYR A 376 -3.41 -9.32 31.15
CA TYR A 376 -2.75 -9.18 29.85
C TYR A 376 -1.55 -10.13 29.69
N ARG A 377 -0.77 -10.34 30.75
CA ARG A 377 0.32 -11.33 30.75
C ARG A 377 -0.19 -12.74 30.50
N MET A 378 -1.28 -13.14 31.15
CA MET A 378 -1.93 -14.44 30.89
C MET A 378 -2.51 -14.52 29.47
N ALA A 379 -2.91 -13.39 28.89
CA ALA A 379 -3.43 -13.29 27.53
C ALA A 379 -2.36 -13.09 26.43
N GLY A 380 -1.07 -13.29 26.76
CA GLY A 380 0.05 -13.33 25.81
C GLY A 380 0.87 -12.03 25.68
N LEU A 381 0.56 -10.99 26.46
CA LEU A 381 1.26 -9.71 26.45
C LEU A 381 2.11 -9.52 27.72
N PRO A 382 3.44 -9.74 27.66
CA PRO A 382 4.27 -9.86 28.86
C PRO A 382 4.42 -8.56 29.67
N SER A 383 4.43 -7.40 28.99
CA SER A 383 4.62 -6.07 29.58
C SER A 383 3.74 -5.05 28.84
N VAL A 384 2.87 -4.37 29.59
CA VAL A 384 1.89 -3.41 29.04
C VAL A 384 1.63 -2.25 29.99
N SER A 385 1.26 -1.10 29.42
CA SER A 385 0.61 0.01 30.13
C SER A 385 -0.91 -0.11 29.97
N VAL A 386 -1.62 -0.31 31.07
CA VAL A 386 -3.08 -0.50 31.05
C VAL A 386 -3.79 0.83 31.26
N VAL A 387 -4.67 1.20 30.33
CA VAL A 387 -5.56 2.35 30.46
C VAL A 387 -6.96 1.85 30.83
N PRO A 388 -7.63 2.46 31.84
CA PRO A 388 -9.01 2.12 32.19
C PRO A 388 -9.96 2.23 30.99
N CYS A 389 -11.02 1.41 30.98
CA CYS A 389 -11.96 1.35 29.86
C CYS A 389 -12.74 2.65 29.63
N ASP A 390 -12.99 3.39 30.70
CA ASP A 390 -13.63 4.71 30.75
C ASP A 390 -12.64 5.87 30.61
N GLY A 391 -11.34 5.57 30.61
CA GLY A 391 -10.28 6.55 30.42
C GLY A 391 -9.93 6.78 28.95
N CYS A 392 -9.00 7.69 28.73
CA CYS A 392 -8.39 7.95 27.43
C CYS A 392 -6.91 8.25 27.61
N ALA A 393 -6.12 7.95 26.60
CA ALA A 393 -4.70 8.25 26.60
C ALA A 393 -4.24 8.53 25.17
N ALA A 394 -3.33 9.50 25.01
CA ALA A 394 -2.74 9.82 23.71
C ALA A 394 -2.13 8.59 23.04
N ALA A 395 -1.48 7.71 23.82
CA ALA A 395 -0.84 6.49 23.33
C ALA A 395 -1.80 5.44 22.71
N LEU A 396 -3.12 5.63 22.82
CA LEU A 396 -4.15 4.77 22.24
C LEU A 396 -4.99 5.48 21.17
N ALA A 397 -4.91 6.81 21.09
CA ALA A 397 -5.79 7.62 20.27
C ALA A 397 -5.04 8.42 19.20
N CYS A 398 -3.77 8.74 19.42
CA CYS A 398 -3.02 9.68 18.61
C CYS A 398 -1.74 9.05 18.06
N PHE A 399 -1.42 9.38 16.81
CA PHE A 399 -0.11 9.15 16.25
C PHE A 399 0.88 10.17 16.81
N ASP A 400 1.79 9.71 17.68
CA ASP A 400 2.71 10.58 18.43
C ASP A 400 3.52 11.53 17.52
N GLY A 401 4.04 11.02 16.40
CA GLY A 401 4.92 11.78 15.49
C GLY A 401 4.31 13.08 14.96
N LEU A 402 2.97 13.15 14.84
CA LEU A 402 2.23 14.32 14.36
C LEU A 402 1.27 14.90 15.41
N THR A 403 1.38 14.50 16.67
CA THR A 403 0.55 15.04 17.76
C THR A 403 1.25 16.25 18.40
N ALA A 404 0.54 17.38 18.49
CA ALA A 404 1.01 18.61 19.14
C ALA A 404 0.67 18.63 20.63
N SER A 405 -0.56 18.27 20.97
CA SER A 405 -1.04 18.17 22.35
C SER A 405 -2.20 17.19 22.47
N PHE A 406 -2.46 16.75 23.70
CA PHE A 406 -3.61 15.91 24.04
C PHE A 406 -4.33 16.49 25.25
N SER A 407 -5.60 16.81 25.09
CA SER A 407 -6.47 17.38 26.12
C SER A 407 -7.90 16.94 25.87
N ASP A 408 -8.67 16.73 26.94
CA ASP A 408 -10.08 16.31 26.85
C ASP A 408 -10.33 15.10 25.94
N CYS A 409 -9.39 14.13 25.96
CA CYS A 409 -9.39 12.93 25.12
C CYS A 409 -9.28 13.16 23.60
N VAL A 410 -8.86 14.35 23.19
CA VAL A 410 -8.73 14.72 21.77
C VAL A 410 -7.27 15.04 21.45
N CYS A 411 -6.83 14.59 20.28
CA CYS A 411 -5.51 14.91 19.75
C CYS A 411 -5.58 16.24 18.99
N SER A 412 -4.68 17.17 19.32
CA SER A 412 -4.42 18.33 18.47
C SER A 412 -3.20 18.06 17.61
N CYS A 413 -3.31 18.25 16.29
CA CYS A 413 -2.28 17.82 15.35
C CYS A 413 -1.26 18.91 15.04
N ARG A 414 -0.02 18.49 14.79
CA ARG A 414 1.01 19.31 14.14
C ARG A 414 0.69 19.45 12.65
N ALA A 415 1.40 20.37 11.99
CA ALA A 415 1.32 20.50 10.53
C ALA A 415 1.62 19.15 9.86
N GLY A 416 0.77 18.76 8.90
CA GLY A 416 0.86 17.47 8.21
C GLY A 416 0.04 16.34 8.84
N GLY A 417 -0.38 16.48 10.10
CA GLY A 417 -1.33 15.54 10.72
C GLY A 417 -2.77 15.89 10.37
N VAL A 418 -3.57 14.86 10.05
CA VAL A 418 -4.99 14.99 9.70
C VAL A 418 -5.86 14.03 10.51
N GLY A 419 -7.11 14.43 10.73
CA GLY A 419 -8.11 13.66 11.49
C GLY A 419 -7.86 13.61 12.99
N GLU A 420 -8.78 12.94 13.70
CA GLU A 420 -8.79 12.85 15.18
C GLU A 420 -7.55 12.15 15.76
N ALA A 421 -6.89 11.31 14.98
CA ALA A 421 -5.68 10.57 15.40
C ALA A 421 -4.38 11.21 14.91
N CYS A 422 -4.43 12.38 14.27
CA CYS A 422 -3.26 13.07 13.69
C CYS A 422 -2.44 12.19 12.73
N LEU A 423 -3.12 11.46 11.86
CA LEU A 423 -2.46 10.57 10.91
C LEU A 423 -1.83 11.37 9.77
N PRO A 424 -0.79 10.83 9.10
CA PRO A 424 -0.18 11.49 7.94
C PRO A 424 -1.10 11.65 6.71
N PHE A 425 -2.12 10.81 6.61
CA PHE A 425 -3.07 10.78 5.49
C PHE A 425 -4.49 10.65 6.01
N ASP A 426 -5.44 11.17 5.21
CA ASP A 426 -6.86 11.02 5.51
C ASP A 426 -7.28 9.55 5.33
N VAL A 427 -7.79 8.96 6.40
CA VAL A 427 -8.26 7.58 6.42
C VAL A 427 -9.69 7.56 6.93
N PRO A 428 -10.51 6.59 6.48
CA PRO A 428 -11.91 6.53 6.87
C PRO A 428 -12.05 6.34 8.38
N PRO A 429 -13.10 6.92 8.99
CA PRO A 429 -13.41 6.65 10.38
C PRO A 429 -13.88 5.20 10.52
N ALA A 430 -13.70 4.66 11.73
CA ALA A 430 -14.41 3.45 12.11
C ALA A 430 -15.92 3.70 12.00
N ARG A 431 -16.67 2.81 11.35
CA ARG A 431 -18.13 2.82 11.41
C ARG A 431 -18.50 2.54 12.86
N ALA A 432 -19.42 3.33 13.41
CA ALA A 432 -19.97 3.05 14.72
C ALA A 432 -20.55 1.63 14.70
N GLY A 433 -19.89 0.70 15.37
CA GLY A 433 -20.39 -0.65 15.51
C GLY A 433 -21.79 -0.56 16.10
N GLY A 434 -22.77 -1.13 15.41
CA GLY A 434 -24.08 -1.42 15.99
C GLY A 434 -23.86 -2.37 17.15
N GLY A 435 -23.57 -1.81 18.32
CA GLY A 435 -23.24 -2.54 19.52
C GLY A 435 -24.28 -3.63 19.71
N GLY A 436 -23.80 -4.88 19.74
CA GLY A 436 -24.54 -6.01 20.27
C GLY A 436 -25.18 -5.55 21.56
N ARG A 437 -26.50 -5.38 21.45
CA ARG A 437 -27.39 -4.84 22.45
C ARG A 437 -27.18 -5.63 23.74
N ALA A 438 -27.06 -4.89 24.84
CA ALA A 438 -27.16 -5.43 26.18
C ALA A 438 -28.27 -6.49 26.27
N THR A 439 -27.91 -7.70 26.68
CA THR A 439 -28.83 -8.62 27.35
C THR A 439 -28.14 -9.07 28.61
N ALA A 440 -28.71 -8.57 29.72
CA ALA A 440 -28.62 -8.95 31.14
C ALA A 440 -27.50 -9.90 31.59
#